data_AF-A0A098F592-F1
#
_entry.id   AF-A0A098F592-F1
#
_cell.length_a   1.000
_cell.length_b   1.000
_cell.length_c   1.000
_cell.angle_alpha   90.00
_cell.angle_beta   90.00
_cell.angle_gamma   90.00
#
_symmetry.space_group_name_H-M   'P 1'
#
loop_
_entity.id
_entity.type
_entity.pdbx_description
1 polymer ?
#
loop_
_entity_poly.entity_id
_entity_poly.type
_entity_poly.pdbx_seq_one_letter_code
_entity_poly.pdbx_strand_id
1 'polypeptide(L)'
;MEEKLREAKTKMLKGELADLTFTDEMKQRVLASSYGKRQKLYFGKKIIPSLISAALVMLFFAGMYEFVIIPNLGGSQHGPTGDVGSEEGVPDGQEQPDPQPDGQEAILPDDTEHEADLPDTNDGLPASEDGGSVETDDIGTVIEEPETDTVQPEPEKPDVMAMTKKFRDEIKSLFHLDRFTPEPEYKAKHAATKEEFFRPLEKMADPKFFDYLLYRFLKETSDGVYLQPQDGPLYFEEDQPYETQKLADTKYQMIQRLDTDMYGPNYTITVTVNYIGGKWIITDIHMDY
;
A
#
# COMPACT_ATOMS: atom_id res chain seq x y z
N MET A 1 6.09 -30.60 -21.25
CA MET A 1 4.97 -29.68 -21.53
C MET A 1 5.43 -28.23 -21.44
N GLU A 2 6.22 -27.86 -20.44
CA GLU A 2 6.82 -26.52 -20.28
C GLU A 2 7.69 -26.05 -21.45
N GLU A 3 8.48 -26.95 -22.04
CA GLU A 3 9.37 -26.58 -23.16
C GLU A 3 8.60 -26.08 -24.38
N LYS A 4 7.47 -26.75 -24.73
CA LYS A 4 6.56 -26.32 -25.79
C LYS A 4 5.88 -24.98 -25.47
N LEU A 5 5.62 -24.72 -24.20
CA LEU A 5 5.03 -23.45 -23.74
C LEU A 5 6.03 -22.30 -23.86
N ARG A 6 7.30 -22.56 -23.52
CA ARG A 6 8.40 -21.59 -23.65
C ARG A 6 8.70 -21.28 -25.12
N GLU A 7 8.67 -22.30 -25.97
CA GLU A 7 8.85 -22.14 -27.42
C GLU A 7 7.70 -21.34 -28.04
N ALA A 8 6.44 -21.65 -27.70
CA ALA A 8 5.27 -20.90 -28.16
C ALA A 8 5.29 -19.43 -27.72
N LYS A 9 5.67 -19.15 -26.46
CA LYS A 9 5.83 -17.79 -25.95
C LYS A 9 6.90 -17.01 -26.72
N THR A 10 8.03 -17.65 -26.99
CA THR A 10 9.13 -17.03 -27.74
C THR A 10 8.73 -16.75 -29.19
N LYS A 11 7.95 -17.66 -29.80
CA LYS A 11 7.43 -17.51 -31.17
C LYS A 11 6.38 -16.40 -31.28
N MET A 12 5.48 -16.25 -30.30
CA MET A 12 4.55 -15.10 -30.25
C MET A 12 5.28 -13.76 -30.09
N LEU A 13 6.27 -13.70 -29.18
CA LEU A 13 7.03 -12.49 -28.93
C LEU A 13 7.91 -12.07 -30.12
N LYS A 14 8.49 -13.02 -30.84
CA LYS A 14 9.34 -12.74 -32.02
C LYS A 14 8.58 -12.57 -33.32
N GLY A 15 7.40 -13.18 -33.47
CA GLY A 15 6.66 -13.15 -34.73
C GLY A 15 5.71 -11.98 -34.83
N GLU A 16 4.74 -11.91 -33.92
CA GLU A 16 3.61 -10.97 -34.05
C GLU A 16 3.87 -9.61 -33.39
N LEU A 17 4.86 -9.54 -32.50
CA LEU A 17 5.21 -8.32 -31.76
C LEU A 17 6.50 -7.64 -32.26
N ALA A 18 7.31 -8.31 -33.10
CA ALA A 18 8.58 -7.75 -33.56
C ALA A 18 8.42 -6.58 -34.52
N ASP A 19 7.33 -6.56 -35.31
CA ASP A 19 7.01 -5.48 -36.24
C ASP A 19 6.03 -4.44 -35.67
N LEU A 20 5.62 -4.61 -34.40
CA LEU A 20 4.72 -3.69 -33.72
C LEU A 20 5.49 -2.42 -33.33
N THR A 21 5.64 -1.53 -34.30
CA THR A 21 6.15 -0.18 -34.07
C THR A 21 5.06 0.65 -33.40
N PHE A 22 5.38 1.17 -32.21
CA PHE A 22 4.49 2.09 -31.50
C PHE A 22 4.43 3.41 -32.27
N THR A 23 3.44 3.53 -33.14
CA THR A 23 3.22 4.75 -33.92
C THR A 23 2.90 5.91 -32.99
N ASP A 24 3.21 7.13 -33.40
CA ASP A 24 2.95 8.31 -32.58
C ASP A 24 1.44 8.51 -32.34
N GLU A 25 0.57 8.03 -33.23
CA GLU A 25 -0.88 8.03 -33.02
C GLU A 25 -1.31 7.08 -31.90
N MET A 26 -0.71 5.88 -31.82
CA MET A 26 -0.94 4.94 -30.72
C MET A 26 -0.43 5.51 -29.38
N LYS A 27 0.74 6.14 -29.37
CA LYS A 27 1.25 6.86 -28.18
C LYS A 27 0.28 7.96 -27.75
N GLN A 28 -0.21 8.76 -28.68
CA GLN A 28 -1.16 9.82 -28.38
C GLN A 28 -2.50 9.27 -27.87
N ARG A 29 -3.02 8.15 -28.39
CA ARG A 29 -4.22 7.50 -27.84
C ARG A 29 -4.01 6.97 -26.43
N VAL A 30 -2.87 6.34 -26.16
CA VAL A 30 -2.53 5.85 -24.82
C VAL A 30 -2.42 7.03 -23.85
N LEU A 31 -1.71 8.10 -24.22
CA LEU A 31 -1.59 9.30 -23.40
C LEU A 31 -2.95 10.00 -23.21
N ALA A 32 -3.78 10.08 -24.26
CA ALA A 32 -5.14 10.62 -24.13
C ALA A 32 -6.02 9.78 -23.20
N SER A 33 -5.82 8.46 -23.16
CA SER A 33 -6.53 7.57 -22.24
C SER A 33 -6.04 7.69 -20.79
N SER A 34 -4.75 7.98 -20.58
CA SER A 34 -4.17 8.14 -19.24
C SER A 34 -4.43 9.53 -18.64
N TYR A 35 -4.49 10.57 -19.47
CA TYR A 35 -4.75 11.95 -19.05
C TYR A 35 -6.20 12.39 -19.23
N GLY A 36 -7.04 11.53 -19.80
CA GLY A 36 -8.47 11.74 -19.93
C GLY A 36 -9.11 11.85 -18.55
N LYS A 37 -9.33 13.10 -18.10
CA LYS A 37 -10.32 13.45 -17.09
C LYS A 37 -11.48 12.48 -17.21
N ARG A 38 -11.79 11.72 -16.15
CA ARG A 38 -13.06 11.02 -15.98
C ARG A 38 -14.17 12.05 -16.18
N GLN A 39 -14.58 12.28 -17.42
CA GLN A 39 -15.78 13.05 -17.70
C GLN A 39 -16.88 12.21 -17.07
N LYS A 40 -17.44 12.72 -15.97
CA LYS A 40 -18.65 12.19 -15.35
C LYS A 40 -19.74 12.24 -16.42
N LEU A 41 -19.81 11.21 -17.24
CA LEU A 41 -20.93 10.93 -18.12
C LEU A 41 -22.10 10.62 -17.19
N TYR A 42 -22.91 11.64 -16.94
CA TYR A 42 -24.23 11.49 -16.35
C TYR A 42 -25.09 10.70 -17.35
N PHE A 43 -24.90 9.37 -17.38
CA PHE A 43 -25.85 8.47 -17.99
C PHE A 43 -27.04 8.39 -17.05
N GLY A 44 -28.15 8.98 -17.50
CA GLY A 44 -29.45 8.86 -16.85
C GLY A 44 -29.73 7.39 -16.54
N LYS A 45 -30.20 7.15 -15.32
CA LYS A 45 -30.61 5.83 -14.82
C LYS A 45 -31.66 5.24 -15.77
N LYS A 46 -31.22 4.38 -16.69
CA LYS A 46 -31.86 3.14 -17.18
C LYS A 46 -31.16 2.73 -18.49
N ILE A 47 -30.87 1.42 -18.60
CA ILE A 47 -30.33 0.64 -19.74
C ILE A 47 -28.83 0.27 -19.64
N ILE A 48 -28.59 -0.80 -18.86
CA ILE A 48 -27.67 -1.95 -19.01
C ILE A 48 -26.32 -1.77 -19.77
N PRO A 49 -25.15 -1.88 -19.10
CA PRO A 49 -23.82 -1.88 -19.72
C PRO A 49 -23.25 -3.29 -20.05
N SER A 50 -24.08 -4.32 -20.26
CA SER A 50 -23.59 -5.70 -20.42
C SER A 50 -23.20 -6.10 -21.86
N LEU A 51 -23.42 -5.26 -22.87
CA LEU A 51 -23.19 -5.65 -24.28
C LEU A 51 -21.73 -5.53 -24.74
N ILE A 52 -20.92 -4.65 -24.13
CA ILE A 52 -19.51 -4.47 -24.55
C ILE A 52 -18.62 -5.59 -23.98
N SER A 53 -18.94 -6.13 -22.80
CA SER A 53 -18.19 -7.24 -22.19
C SER A 53 -18.37 -8.55 -22.96
N ALA A 54 -19.59 -8.88 -23.41
CA ALA A 54 -19.84 -10.13 -24.12
C ALA A 54 -19.11 -10.22 -25.48
N ALA A 55 -19.01 -9.11 -26.22
CA ALA A 55 -18.31 -9.09 -27.51
C ALA A 55 -16.78 -9.27 -27.36
N LEU A 56 -16.19 -8.65 -26.33
CA LEU A 56 -14.76 -8.82 -26.03
C LEU A 56 -14.43 -10.24 -25.54
N VAL A 57 -15.30 -10.81 -24.70
CA VAL A 57 -15.16 -12.19 -24.24
C VAL A 57 -15.34 -13.17 -25.41
N MET A 58 -16.30 -12.95 -26.31
CA MET A 58 -16.45 -13.78 -27.52
C MET A 58 -15.25 -13.68 -28.47
N LEU A 59 -14.64 -12.50 -28.67
CA LEU A 59 -13.43 -12.35 -29.47
C LEU A 59 -12.25 -13.11 -28.86
N PHE A 60 -12.10 -13.07 -27.53
CA PHE A 60 -11.04 -13.78 -26.83
C PHE A 60 -11.20 -15.30 -26.95
N PHE A 61 -12.42 -15.83 -26.82
CA PHE A 61 -12.69 -17.27 -26.97
C PHE A 61 -12.64 -17.73 -28.43
N ALA A 62 -13.08 -16.91 -29.39
CA ALA A 62 -12.97 -17.24 -30.81
C ALA A 62 -11.51 -17.34 -31.27
N GLY A 63 -10.64 -16.40 -30.83
CA GLY A 63 -9.20 -16.45 -31.12
C GLY A 63 -8.51 -17.66 -30.50
N MET A 64 -8.91 -18.07 -29.28
CA MET A 64 -8.38 -19.30 -28.68
C MET A 64 -8.89 -20.59 -29.34
N TYR A 65 -10.12 -20.61 -29.87
CA TYR A 65 -10.68 -21.80 -30.52
C TYR A 65 -9.92 -22.18 -31.79
N GLU A 66 -9.47 -21.19 -32.57
CA GLU A 66 -8.65 -21.42 -33.78
C GLU A 66 -7.28 -22.01 -33.45
N PHE A 67 -6.68 -21.64 -32.30
CA PHE A 67 -5.34 -22.06 -31.92
C PHE A 67 -5.27 -23.41 -31.19
N VAL A 68 -6.33 -23.80 -30.48
CA VAL A 68 -6.29 -24.98 -29.58
C VAL A 68 -7.01 -26.20 -30.17
N ILE A 69 -8.02 -26.02 -31.03
CA ILE A 69 -8.96 -27.11 -31.37
C ILE A 69 -8.81 -27.66 -32.81
N ILE A 70 -8.05 -27.03 -33.71
CA ILE A 70 -7.76 -27.61 -35.03
C ILE A 70 -6.29 -28.07 -35.12
N PRO A 71 -5.90 -29.21 -34.53
CA PRO A 71 -4.70 -29.90 -34.94
C PRO A 71 -5.03 -30.76 -36.17
N ASN A 72 -4.32 -30.51 -37.27
CA ASN A 72 -4.06 -31.48 -38.35
C ASN A 72 -5.27 -32.27 -38.90
N LEU A 73 -5.89 -31.73 -39.95
CA LEU A 73 -6.65 -32.52 -40.91
C LEU A 73 -6.03 -32.36 -42.31
N GLY A 74 -5.27 -33.38 -42.72
CA GLY A 74 -5.13 -33.80 -44.11
C GLY A 74 -3.88 -33.33 -44.86
N GLY A 75 -2.98 -34.27 -45.17
CA GLY A 75 -1.92 -34.03 -46.16
C GLY A 75 -0.83 -35.08 -46.26
N SER A 76 -1.16 -36.37 -46.29
CA SER A 76 -0.25 -37.43 -46.73
C SER A 76 -0.31 -37.57 -48.25
N GLN A 77 0.84 -37.54 -48.95
CA GLN A 77 1.28 -38.62 -49.87
C GLN A 77 2.54 -38.26 -50.69
N HIS A 78 3.33 -39.32 -50.91
CA HIS A 78 4.35 -39.58 -51.93
C HIS A 78 5.80 -39.13 -51.73
N GLY A 79 6.65 -40.09 -51.34
CA GLY A 79 7.85 -40.42 -52.12
C GLY A 79 7.53 -41.54 -53.14
N PRO A 80 8.50 -42.21 -53.79
CA PRO A 80 9.97 -42.03 -53.75
C PRO A 80 10.64 -42.01 -55.15
N THR A 81 11.94 -41.69 -55.20
CA THR A 81 13.04 -42.07 -56.15
C THR A 81 14.05 -40.91 -56.12
N GLY A 82 15.37 -41.04 -56.03
CA GLY A 82 16.30 -42.13 -56.32
C GLY A 82 17.50 -41.52 -57.05
N ASP A 83 18.68 -41.63 -56.43
CA ASP A 83 20.00 -41.80 -57.06
C ASP A 83 20.86 -40.60 -57.56
N VAL A 84 22.17 -40.82 -57.34
CA VAL A 84 23.42 -40.26 -57.90
C VAL A 84 23.88 -38.82 -57.58
N GLY A 85 24.84 -38.75 -56.64
CA GLY A 85 26.25 -38.33 -56.85
C GLY A 85 26.59 -36.95 -57.45
N SER A 86 27.39 -36.17 -56.72
CA SER A 86 28.70 -35.64 -57.16
C SER A 86 29.28 -34.61 -56.16
N GLU A 87 30.47 -34.96 -55.68
CA GLU A 87 31.67 -34.20 -55.32
C GLU A 87 31.70 -32.67 -55.10
N GLU A 88 32.55 -32.35 -54.11
CA GLU A 88 33.50 -31.22 -53.99
C GLU A 88 33.00 -29.80 -53.70
N GLY A 89 33.54 -29.25 -52.60
CA GLY A 89 33.52 -27.81 -52.33
C GLY A 89 33.75 -27.42 -50.87
N VAL A 90 34.96 -27.67 -50.35
CA VAL A 90 35.52 -27.00 -49.16
C VAL A 90 35.93 -25.57 -49.56
N PRO A 91 35.59 -24.53 -48.79
CA PRO A 91 36.57 -23.88 -47.90
C PRO A 91 35.96 -23.57 -46.51
N ASP A 92 36.59 -23.97 -45.42
CA ASP A 92 37.72 -23.29 -44.76
C ASP A 92 37.37 -21.90 -44.21
N GLY A 93 37.61 -21.73 -42.90
CA GLY A 93 37.70 -20.42 -42.27
C GLY A 93 36.59 -20.08 -41.26
N GLN A 94 36.82 -20.47 -40.00
CA GLN A 94 36.88 -19.62 -38.80
C GLN A 94 36.14 -20.22 -37.61
N GLU A 95 36.89 -20.98 -36.81
CA GLU A 95 36.61 -21.25 -35.40
C GLU A 95 36.67 -19.92 -34.63
N GLN A 96 35.52 -19.40 -34.23
CA GLN A 96 35.42 -18.52 -33.06
C GLN A 96 35.20 -19.40 -31.84
N PRO A 97 36.00 -19.26 -30.76
CA PRO A 97 35.76 -19.98 -29.53
C PRO A 97 34.56 -19.37 -28.80
N ASP A 98 33.58 -20.22 -28.49
CA ASP A 98 32.55 -19.97 -27.48
C ASP A 98 33.20 -19.66 -26.12
N PRO A 99 32.84 -18.56 -25.44
CA PRO A 99 33.07 -18.43 -24.02
C PRO A 99 31.99 -19.22 -23.27
N GLN A 100 32.33 -20.44 -22.84
CA GLN A 100 31.58 -21.12 -21.77
C GLN A 100 31.84 -20.44 -20.41
N PRO A 101 30.92 -20.64 -19.45
CA PRO A 101 30.61 -19.67 -18.42
C PRO A 101 31.50 -19.86 -17.18
N ASP A 102 32.00 -18.76 -16.64
CA ASP A 102 32.54 -18.76 -15.28
C ASP A 102 31.40 -18.98 -14.29
N GLY A 103 31.34 -20.21 -13.78
CA GLY A 103 30.64 -20.55 -12.57
C GLY A 103 31.31 -19.84 -11.39
N GLN A 104 30.62 -18.86 -10.83
CA GLN A 104 30.81 -18.47 -9.44
C GLN A 104 29.64 -19.05 -8.65
N GLU A 105 29.89 -20.22 -8.06
CA GLU A 105 29.18 -20.67 -6.88
C GLU A 105 29.37 -19.60 -5.80
N ALA A 106 28.32 -18.86 -5.50
CA ALA A 106 28.25 -18.06 -4.29
C ALA A 106 28.20 -19.02 -3.11
N ILE A 107 29.33 -19.18 -2.45
CA ILE A 107 29.47 -19.83 -1.15
C ILE A 107 28.60 -19.04 -0.16
N LEU A 108 27.52 -19.67 0.30
CA LEU A 108 26.75 -19.23 1.45
C LEU A 108 27.67 -19.28 2.68
N PRO A 109 27.85 -18.17 3.43
CA PRO A 109 28.48 -18.25 4.73
C PRO A 109 27.55 -18.95 5.72
N ASP A 110 28.09 -20.07 6.18
CA ASP A 110 27.76 -20.91 7.33
C ASP A 110 27.15 -20.14 8.53
N ASP A 111 26.03 -20.66 9.02
CA ASP A 111 25.32 -20.22 10.21
C ASP A 111 26.23 -20.38 11.44
N THR A 112 26.88 -19.30 11.85
CA THR A 112 27.57 -19.25 13.15
C THR A 112 26.58 -18.79 14.21
N GLU A 113 26.10 -19.76 14.98
CA GLU A 113 25.37 -19.56 16.23
C GLU A 113 26.20 -18.68 17.18
N HIS A 114 25.77 -17.43 17.37
CA HIS A 114 26.20 -16.63 18.51
C HIS A 114 25.14 -16.74 19.61
N GLU A 115 25.37 -17.71 20.48
CA GLU A 115 24.82 -17.82 21.81
C GLU A 115 25.25 -16.57 22.60
N ALA A 116 24.35 -15.60 22.74
CA ALA A 116 24.54 -14.44 23.60
C ALA A 116 24.10 -14.83 25.02
N ASP A 117 25.10 -15.05 25.88
CA ASP A 117 24.97 -15.13 27.33
C ASP A 117 24.16 -13.94 27.86
N LEU A 118 23.00 -14.23 28.45
CA LEU A 118 22.25 -13.30 29.28
C LEU A 118 22.92 -13.24 30.67
N PRO A 119 23.29 -12.06 31.18
CA PRO A 119 23.71 -11.95 32.57
C PRO A 119 22.52 -12.15 33.52
N ASP A 120 22.68 -13.20 34.31
CA ASP A 120 21.87 -13.61 35.46
C ASP A 120 21.59 -12.42 36.39
N THR A 121 20.32 -12.04 36.52
CA THR A 121 19.86 -11.00 37.45
C THR A 121 19.38 -11.68 38.71
N ASN A 122 20.30 -11.88 39.64
CA ASN A 122 19.99 -12.31 40.99
C ASN A 122 20.76 -11.44 41.97
N ASP A 123 20.12 -10.42 42.52
CA ASP A 123 20.48 -9.86 43.83
C ASP A 123 19.37 -8.97 44.39
N GLY A 124 18.82 -9.40 45.53
CA GLY A 124 18.53 -8.50 46.64
C GLY A 124 17.15 -7.88 46.74
N LEU A 125 16.17 -8.66 47.23
CA LEU A 125 15.16 -8.12 48.14
C LEU A 125 15.82 -7.78 49.48
N PRO A 126 15.68 -6.55 50.02
CA PRO A 126 15.65 -6.35 51.45
C PRO A 126 14.20 -6.26 51.93
N ALA A 127 13.89 -7.17 52.85
CA ALA A 127 12.75 -7.09 53.75
C ALA A 127 12.75 -5.73 54.49
N SER A 128 11.57 -5.12 54.58
CA SER A 128 11.32 -4.01 55.51
C SER A 128 10.30 -4.48 56.54
N GLU A 129 10.83 -4.80 57.72
CA GLU A 129 10.12 -4.86 59.00
C GLU A 129 9.48 -3.49 59.28
N ASP A 130 8.19 -3.45 59.61
CA ASP A 130 7.64 -3.39 60.98
C ASP A 130 7.84 -2.04 61.70
N GLY A 131 6.74 -1.57 62.31
CA GLY A 131 6.73 -0.55 63.35
C GLY A 131 6.29 0.86 62.94
N GLY A 132 5.04 1.22 63.22
CA GLY A 132 4.62 2.62 63.18
C GLY A 132 3.14 2.93 63.32
N SER A 133 2.47 2.40 64.35
CA SER A 133 1.15 2.88 64.77
C SER A 133 1.26 4.30 65.34
N VAL A 134 0.60 5.28 64.72
CA VAL A 134 0.25 6.55 65.34
C VAL A 134 -1.22 6.81 65.09
N GLU A 135 -2.03 6.51 66.10
CA GLU A 135 -3.37 7.05 66.26
C GLU A 135 -3.24 8.57 66.49
N THR A 136 -3.84 9.34 65.60
CA THR A 136 -4.26 10.71 65.93
C THR A 136 -5.72 10.84 65.50
N ASP A 137 -6.58 10.68 66.50
CA ASP A 137 -7.97 11.16 66.47
C ASP A 137 -7.94 12.67 66.25
N ASP A 138 -8.22 13.10 65.01
CA ASP A 138 -8.60 14.49 64.75
C ASP A 138 -9.95 14.49 64.03
N ILE A 139 -10.98 14.80 64.82
CA ILE A 139 -12.39 14.91 64.41
C ILE A 139 -12.52 16.24 63.67
N GLY A 140 -12.03 16.27 62.43
CA GLY A 140 -12.26 17.34 61.47
C GLY A 140 -13.67 17.23 60.89
N THR A 141 -14.55 18.15 61.28
CA THR A 141 -15.89 18.31 60.68
C THR A 141 -15.72 18.59 59.18
N VAL A 142 -15.99 17.58 58.36
CA VAL A 142 -16.07 17.69 56.90
C VAL A 142 -17.32 18.53 56.60
N ILE A 143 -17.10 19.82 56.37
CA ILE A 143 -18.10 20.67 55.74
C ILE A 143 -18.13 20.24 54.28
N GLU A 144 -19.05 19.34 53.93
CA GLU A 144 -19.41 19.07 52.54
C GLU A 144 -19.93 20.38 51.94
N GLU A 145 -19.05 21.10 51.23
CA GLU A 145 -19.50 22.17 50.34
C GLU A 145 -20.44 21.54 49.31
N PRO A 146 -21.65 22.11 49.11
CA PRO A 146 -22.59 21.58 48.16
C PRO A 146 -21.96 21.64 46.76
N GLU A 147 -21.65 20.47 46.21
CA GLU A 147 -21.22 20.33 44.82
C GLU A 147 -22.28 20.99 43.94
N THR A 148 -21.95 22.19 43.48
CA THR A 148 -22.84 22.98 42.66
C THR A 148 -22.74 22.35 41.28
N ASP A 149 -23.68 21.44 40.99
CA ASP A 149 -23.85 20.69 39.76
C ASP A 149 -23.82 21.66 38.56
N THR A 150 -22.61 21.96 38.10
CA THR A 150 -22.39 22.90 37.02
C THR A 150 -22.60 22.07 35.77
N VAL A 151 -23.83 22.09 35.27
CA VAL A 151 -24.23 21.41 34.03
C VAL A 151 -23.32 21.91 32.91
N GLN A 152 -22.25 21.17 32.63
CA GLN A 152 -21.35 21.45 31.53
C GLN A 152 -22.13 21.18 30.24
N PRO A 153 -22.23 22.16 29.33
CA PRO A 153 -22.99 21.97 28.10
C PRO A 153 -22.40 20.81 27.29
N GLU A 154 -23.26 19.88 26.87
CA GLU A 154 -22.87 18.79 25.98
C GLU A 154 -22.25 19.37 24.69
N PRO A 155 -21.11 18.86 24.22
CA PRO A 155 -20.50 19.35 22.99
C PRO A 155 -21.38 19.05 21.78
N GLU A 156 -21.38 19.96 20.80
CA GLU A 156 -22.06 19.74 19.53
C GLU A 156 -21.49 18.49 18.82
N LYS A 157 -22.38 17.68 18.24
CA LYS A 157 -22.02 16.46 17.51
C LYS A 157 -21.00 16.78 16.39
N PRO A 158 -19.86 16.07 16.30
CA PRO A 158 -18.87 16.32 15.27
C PRO A 158 -19.30 15.74 13.91
N ASP A 159 -18.87 16.40 12.84
CA ASP A 159 -18.84 15.80 11.50
C ASP A 159 -17.51 15.04 11.34
N VAL A 160 -17.52 13.76 11.74
CA VAL A 160 -16.32 12.91 11.73
C VAL A 160 -15.74 12.75 10.32
N MET A 161 -16.58 12.66 9.29
CA MET A 161 -16.12 12.53 7.90
C MET A 161 -15.42 13.81 7.43
N ALA A 162 -16.00 14.99 7.71
CA ALA A 162 -15.34 16.26 7.38
C ALA A 162 -14.01 16.43 8.12
N MET A 163 -13.92 16.00 9.39
CA MET A 163 -12.67 15.98 10.14
C MET A 163 -11.62 15.06 9.50
N THR A 164 -11.99 13.81 9.18
CA THR A 164 -11.11 12.84 8.51
C THR A 164 -10.63 13.35 7.16
N LYS A 165 -11.52 13.97 6.37
CA LYS A 165 -11.19 14.61 5.10
C LYS A 165 -10.12 15.68 5.27
N LYS A 166 -10.34 16.61 6.19
CA LYS A 166 -9.40 17.70 6.47
C LYS A 166 -8.04 17.17 6.92
N PHE A 167 -8.05 16.17 7.81
CA PHE A 167 -6.84 15.54 8.31
C PHE A 167 -6.01 14.89 7.17
N ARG A 168 -6.68 14.15 6.27
CA ARG A 168 -6.03 13.58 5.08
C ARG A 168 -5.45 14.63 4.15
N ASP A 169 -6.19 15.70 3.91
CA ASP A 169 -5.74 16.77 3.02
C ASP A 169 -4.50 17.47 3.61
N GLU A 170 -4.43 17.61 4.93
CA GLU A 170 -3.24 18.12 5.62
C GLU A 170 -2.06 17.14 5.52
N ILE A 171 -2.28 15.83 5.69
CA ILE A 171 -1.24 14.81 5.44
C ILE A 171 -0.73 14.90 4.00
N LYS A 172 -1.63 14.94 3.00
CA LYS A 172 -1.23 15.07 1.59
C LYS A 172 -0.39 16.31 1.33
N SER A 173 -0.74 17.43 1.97
CA SER A 173 0.03 18.68 1.91
C SER A 173 1.42 18.53 2.54
N LEU A 174 1.53 17.87 3.70
CA LEU A 174 2.82 17.63 4.37
C LEU A 174 3.75 16.71 3.56
N PHE A 175 3.18 15.72 2.89
CA PHE A 175 3.93 14.75 2.09
C PHE A 175 4.08 15.16 0.61
N HIS A 176 3.71 16.39 0.25
CA HIS A 176 3.92 16.88 -1.11
C HIS A 176 5.42 17.01 -1.42
N LEU A 177 5.85 16.55 -2.60
CA LEU A 177 7.28 16.41 -2.95
C LEU A 177 8.06 17.72 -2.95
N ASP A 178 7.39 18.86 -3.16
CA ASP A 178 8.04 20.18 -3.10
C ASP A 178 8.51 20.56 -1.70
N ARG A 179 8.06 19.87 -0.65
CA ARG A 179 8.52 20.03 0.74
C ARG A 179 9.81 19.26 1.04
N PHE A 180 10.29 18.47 0.08
CA PHE A 180 11.51 17.68 0.20
C PHE A 180 12.56 18.12 -0.83
N THR A 181 13.83 17.86 -0.54
CA THR A 181 14.89 17.93 -1.56
C THR A 181 14.66 16.86 -2.62
N PRO A 182 15.08 17.10 -3.88
CA PRO A 182 15.00 16.09 -4.93
C PRO A 182 15.78 14.82 -4.58
N GLU A 183 15.56 13.77 -5.38
CA GLU A 183 16.36 12.55 -5.29
C GLU A 183 17.87 12.82 -5.35
N PRO A 184 18.68 12.00 -4.65
CA PRO A 184 18.30 10.83 -3.85
C PRO A 184 17.97 11.14 -2.38
N GLU A 185 18.06 12.41 -1.97
CA GLU A 185 18.12 12.76 -0.55
C GLU A 185 16.76 12.83 0.12
N TYR A 186 15.70 13.29 -0.55
CA TYR A 186 14.35 13.33 0.04
C TYR A 186 14.27 13.96 1.44
N LYS A 187 15.12 14.96 1.72
CA LYS A 187 15.23 15.63 3.01
C LYS A 187 14.16 16.70 3.15
N ALA A 188 13.43 16.73 4.26
CA ALA A 188 12.43 17.75 4.54
C ALA A 188 13.08 19.14 4.60
N LYS A 189 12.53 20.10 3.85
CA LYS A 189 13.07 21.47 3.75
C LYS A 189 12.82 22.33 4.99
N HIS A 190 11.79 21.99 5.76
CA HIS A 190 11.24 22.87 6.80
C HIS A 190 11.01 22.14 8.15
N ALA A 191 11.67 21.01 8.38
CA ALA A 191 11.60 20.29 9.65
C ALA A 191 12.93 19.58 9.94
N ALA A 192 13.45 19.77 11.15
CA ALA A 192 14.64 19.08 11.63
C ALA A 192 14.29 17.78 12.38
N THR A 193 13.10 17.69 12.97
CA THR A 193 12.62 16.52 13.72
C THR A 193 11.24 16.07 13.22
N LYS A 194 10.85 14.81 13.48
CA LYS A 194 9.51 14.31 13.14
C LYS A 194 8.41 15.09 13.87
N GLU A 195 8.66 15.48 15.11
CA GLU A 195 7.74 16.31 15.90
C GLU A 195 7.48 17.66 15.19
N GLU A 196 8.54 18.34 14.73
CA GLU A 196 8.40 19.56 13.93
C GLU A 196 7.63 19.33 12.63
N PHE A 197 7.89 18.20 11.97
CA PHE A 197 7.23 17.83 10.71
C PHE A 197 5.72 17.63 10.90
N PHE A 198 5.29 16.97 11.99
CA PHE A 198 3.89 16.67 12.25
C PHE A 198 3.13 17.73 13.07
N ARG A 199 3.81 18.76 13.58
CA ARG A 199 3.20 19.86 14.34
C ARG A 199 1.90 20.43 13.73
N PRO A 200 1.76 20.59 12.39
CA PRO A 200 0.50 21.06 11.79
C PRO A 200 -0.71 20.15 12.07
N LEU A 201 -0.49 18.85 12.31
CA LEU A 201 -1.53 17.86 12.57
C LEU A 201 -2.00 17.81 14.02
N GLU A 202 -1.22 18.29 14.99
CA GLU A 202 -1.53 18.22 16.44
C GLU A 202 -2.84 18.92 16.83
N LYS A 203 -3.31 19.84 15.99
CA LYS A 203 -4.61 20.51 16.19
C LYS A 203 -5.80 19.62 15.84
N MET A 204 -5.58 18.56 15.07
CA MET A 204 -6.62 17.71 14.48
C MET A 204 -6.59 16.29 15.02
N ALA A 205 -5.41 15.80 15.42
CA ALA A 205 -5.22 14.43 15.88
C ALA A 205 -4.28 14.35 17.10
N ASP A 206 -4.41 13.29 17.88
CA ASP A 206 -3.52 12.97 19.01
C ASP A 206 -2.11 12.68 18.49
N PRO A 207 -1.05 13.32 19.03
CA PRO A 207 0.32 13.06 18.60
C PRO A 207 0.74 11.58 18.65
N LYS A 208 0.23 10.81 19.61
CA LYS A 208 0.52 9.37 19.73
C LYS A 208 0.08 8.57 18.51
N PHE A 209 -0.91 9.07 17.78
CA PHE A 209 -1.40 8.47 16.54
C PHE A 209 -0.36 8.55 15.40
N PHE A 210 0.48 9.59 15.39
CA PHE A 210 1.47 9.80 14.32
C PHE A 210 2.57 8.73 14.34
N ASP A 211 2.97 8.30 15.54
CA ASP A 211 4.02 7.29 15.75
C ASP A 211 3.68 5.96 15.07
N TYR A 212 2.41 5.59 15.08
CA TYR A 212 1.96 4.34 14.48
C TYR A 212 1.76 4.46 12.96
N LEU A 213 1.07 5.52 12.52
CA LEU A 213 0.56 5.58 11.15
C LEU A 213 1.51 6.28 10.17
N LEU A 214 2.25 7.29 10.63
CA LEU A 214 3.00 8.22 9.76
C LEU A 214 4.52 8.16 9.97
N TYR A 215 4.99 7.75 11.14
CA TYR A 215 6.43 7.74 11.43
C TYR A 215 7.22 6.76 10.56
N ARG A 216 6.60 5.71 10.03
CA ARG A 216 7.24 4.75 9.11
C ARG A 216 7.65 5.36 7.77
N PHE A 217 7.05 6.48 7.38
CA PHE A 217 7.37 7.20 6.15
C PHE A 217 8.56 8.15 6.32
N LEU A 218 9.05 8.34 7.54
CA LEU A 218 10.09 9.30 7.83
C LEU A 218 11.25 8.62 8.57
N LYS A 219 12.47 8.91 8.17
CA LYS A 219 13.68 8.57 8.92
C LYS A 219 14.25 9.85 9.51
N GLU A 220 14.35 9.91 10.83
CA GLU A 220 15.01 11.03 11.52
C GLU A 220 16.48 10.68 11.72
N THR A 221 17.36 11.62 11.39
CA THR A 221 18.82 11.55 11.59
C THR A 221 19.27 12.81 12.31
N SER A 222 20.55 12.87 12.70
CA SER A 222 21.12 14.05 13.37
C SER A 222 21.09 15.32 12.51
N ASP A 223 20.96 15.18 11.19
CA ASP A 223 20.98 16.29 10.25
C ASP A 223 19.60 16.63 9.65
N GLY A 224 18.55 15.88 9.96
CA GLY A 224 17.17 16.23 9.60
C GLY A 224 16.22 15.03 9.46
N VAL A 225 15.08 15.28 8.81
CA VAL A 225 14.06 14.26 8.53
C VAL A 225 14.02 13.93 7.04
N TYR A 226 13.94 12.63 6.73
CA TYR A 226 14.04 12.08 5.39
C TYR A 226 12.78 11.29 5.04
N LEU A 227 12.18 11.54 3.88
CA LEU A 227 11.07 10.73 3.38
C LEU A 227 11.57 9.35 2.94
N GLN A 228 10.92 8.30 3.42
CA GLN A 228 11.11 6.93 2.99
C GLN A 228 9.99 6.59 1.98
N PRO A 229 10.33 6.30 0.71
CA PRO A 229 9.33 5.88 -0.27
C PRO A 229 8.65 4.58 0.18
N GLN A 230 7.36 4.66 0.48
CA GLN A 230 6.51 3.54 0.92
C GLN A 230 5.09 3.75 0.40
N ASP A 231 4.31 2.68 0.39
CA ASP A 231 2.90 2.72 0.03
C ASP A 231 2.08 3.56 1.02
N GLY A 232 1.20 4.40 0.48
CA GLY A 232 0.59 5.55 1.16
C GLY A 232 -0.18 5.22 2.45
N PRO A 233 -0.25 6.17 3.41
CA PRO A 233 -0.64 5.90 4.80
C PRO A 233 -2.14 5.68 5.10
N LEU A 234 -3.07 6.06 4.21
CA LEU A 234 -4.51 6.05 4.54
C LEU A 234 -5.37 6.09 3.27
N TYR A 235 -6.23 5.09 3.09
CA TYR A 235 -7.21 5.05 2.02
C TYR A 235 -8.61 5.15 2.60
N PHE A 236 -9.37 6.20 2.26
CA PHE A 236 -10.84 6.25 2.45
C PHE A 236 -11.47 6.90 1.23
N GLU A 237 -12.73 6.57 0.97
CA GLU A 237 -13.45 7.08 -0.19
C GLU A 237 -14.62 7.97 0.26
N GLU A 238 -14.52 9.27 -0.01
CA GLU A 238 -15.55 10.25 0.42
C GLU A 238 -16.94 9.98 -0.17
N ASP A 239 -16.98 9.44 -1.38
CA ASP A 239 -18.22 9.17 -2.10
C ASP A 239 -18.85 7.81 -1.69
N GLN A 240 -18.19 7.04 -0.83
CA GLN A 240 -18.69 5.75 -0.34
C GLN A 240 -19.47 5.90 0.97
N PRO A 241 -20.48 5.05 1.20
CA PRO A 241 -21.26 5.10 2.42
C PRO A 241 -20.37 4.84 3.65
N TYR A 242 -20.75 5.47 4.76
CA TYR A 242 -20.12 5.29 6.06
C TYR A 242 -21.19 5.35 7.15
N GLU A 243 -20.86 4.79 8.31
CA GLU A 243 -21.68 4.84 9.52
C GLU A 243 -21.01 5.76 10.54
N THR A 244 -21.80 6.43 11.39
CA THR A 244 -21.28 7.17 12.53
C THR A 244 -22.04 6.77 13.79
N GLN A 245 -21.32 6.35 14.81
CA GLN A 245 -21.84 5.86 16.08
C GLN A 245 -21.40 6.78 17.22
N LYS A 246 -22.35 7.18 18.09
CA LYS A 246 -22.05 7.89 19.35
C LYS A 246 -21.67 6.84 20.39
N LEU A 247 -20.46 6.91 20.92
CA LEU A 247 -19.98 6.00 21.97
C LEU A 247 -20.13 6.63 23.37
N ALA A 248 -20.01 7.96 23.45
CA ALA A 248 -20.26 8.79 24.63
C ALA A 248 -20.58 10.22 24.19
N ASP A 249 -20.97 11.09 25.11
CA ASP A 249 -21.18 12.53 24.83
C ASP A 249 -19.93 13.20 24.25
N THR A 250 -18.77 12.73 24.67
CA THR A 250 -17.44 13.22 24.25
C THR A 250 -16.72 12.25 23.32
N LYS A 251 -17.39 11.25 22.73
CA LYS A 251 -16.74 10.23 21.87
C LYS A 251 -17.63 9.73 20.74
N TYR A 252 -17.11 9.81 19.52
CA TYR A 252 -17.77 9.28 18.31
C TYR A 252 -16.82 8.38 17.53
N GLN A 253 -17.42 7.49 16.74
CA GLN A 253 -16.71 6.59 15.85
C GLN A 253 -17.36 6.63 14.46
N MET A 254 -16.54 6.72 13.42
CA MET A 254 -16.95 6.55 12.02
C MET A 254 -16.42 5.22 11.51
N ILE A 255 -17.25 4.45 10.82
CA ILE A 255 -16.88 3.16 10.23
C ILE A 255 -17.19 3.21 8.74
N GLN A 256 -16.20 2.92 7.89
CA GLN A 256 -16.36 2.79 6.45
C GLN A 256 -15.89 1.41 6.01
N ARG A 257 -16.72 0.69 5.25
CA ARG A 257 -16.39 -0.61 4.67
C ARG A 257 -16.23 -0.44 3.16
N LEU A 258 -15.10 -0.88 2.64
CA LEU A 258 -14.73 -0.76 1.23
C LEU A 258 -14.39 -2.13 0.65
N ASP A 259 -14.54 -2.23 -0.66
CA ASP A 259 -13.96 -3.31 -1.46
C ASP A 259 -12.92 -2.65 -2.36
N THR A 260 -11.66 -3.04 -2.23
CA THR A 260 -10.56 -2.40 -2.94
C THR A 260 -9.72 -3.45 -3.65
N ASP A 261 -9.24 -3.13 -4.86
CA ASP A 261 -8.37 -4.03 -5.60
C ASP A 261 -7.06 -4.34 -4.84
N MET A 262 -6.62 -3.42 -3.97
CA MET A 262 -5.37 -3.52 -3.23
C MET A 262 -5.51 -4.37 -1.94
N TYR A 263 -6.60 -4.22 -1.20
CA TYR A 263 -6.79 -4.83 0.12
C TYR A 263 -7.87 -5.92 0.14
N GLY A 264 -8.58 -6.12 -0.98
CA GLY A 264 -9.65 -7.08 -1.10
C GLY A 264 -11.00 -6.59 -0.53
N PRO A 265 -11.97 -7.52 -0.44
CA PRO A 265 -13.31 -7.22 0.04
C PRO A 265 -13.32 -7.07 1.57
N ASN A 266 -14.19 -6.18 2.06
CA ASN A 266 -14.41 -5.91 3.50
C ASN A 266 -13.28 -5.14 4.20
N TYR A 267 -12.41 -4.46 3.44
CA TYR A 267 -11.47 -3.50 4.02
C TYR A 267 -12.26 -2.48 4.86
N THR A 268 -11.99 -2.45 6.17
CA THR A 268 -12.77 -1.64 7.10
C THR A 268 -11.88 -0.60 7.76
N ILE A 269 -12.33 0.65 7.71
CA ILE A 269 -11.66 1.80 8.31
C ILE A 269 -12.54 2.29 9.46
N THR A 270 -11.94 2.39 10.64
CA THR A 270 -12.61 2.88 11.83
C THR A 270 -11.88 4.09 12.36
N VAL A 271 -12.52 5.26 12.38
CA VAL A 271 -11.96 6.51 12.90
C VAL A 271 -12.65 6.86 14.21
N THR A 272 -11.88 7.04 15.28
CA THR A 272 -12.39 7.45 16.59
C THR A 272 -12.01 8.89 16.87
N VAL A 273 -13.00 9.69 17.29
CA VAL A 273 -12.80 11.08 17.74
C VAL A 273 -13.23 11.25 19.20
N ASN A 274 -12.48 12.05 19.95
CA ASN A 274 -12.78 12.42 21.33
C ASN A 274 -12.83 13.94 21.48
N TYR A 275 -13.69 14.43 22.38
CA TYR A 275 -13.77 15.84 22.74
C TYR A 275 -12.80 16.12 23.91
N ILE A 276 -11.67 16.76 23.61
CA ILE A 276 -10.57 16.97 24.53
C ILE A 276 -10.19 18.45 24.52
N GLY A 277 -10.23 19.11 25.68
CA GLY A 277 -9.84 20.52 25.80
C GLY A 277 -10.70 21.47 24.96
N GLY A 278 -12.01 21.22 24.88
CA GLY A 278 -12.95 22.08 24.16
C GLY A 278 -12.95 21.89 22.63
N LYS A 279 -12.34 20.82 22.12
CA LYS A 279 -12.27 20.53 20.68
C LYS A 279 -12.36 19.03 20.40
N TRP A 280 -12.93 18.67 19.25
CA TRP A 280 -12.92 17.30 18.74
C TRP A 280 -11.56 16.98 18.12
N ILE A 281 -10.98 15.85 18.50
CA ILE A 281 -9.65 15.37 18.08
C ILE A 281 -9.76 13.93 17.60
N ILE A 282 -9.12 13.61 16.47
CA ILE A 282 -8.95 12.22 16.00
C ILE A 282 -7.94 11.54 16.93
N THR A 283 -8.36 10.52 17.64
CA THR A 283 -7.48 9.81 18.59
C THR A 283 -7.03 8.46 18.06
N ASP A 284 -7.75 7.90 17.10
CA ASP A 284 -7.43 6.59 16.55
C ASP A 284 -7.98 6.42 15.13
N ILE A 285 -7.22 5.69 14.31
CA ILE A 285 -7.66 5.19 13.01
C ILE A 285 -7.18 3.74 12.89
N HIS A 286 -8.14 2.83 12.87
CA HIS A 286 -7.91 1.40 12.73
C HIS A 286 -8.27 0.94 11.32
N MET A 287 -7.49 0.01 10.78
CA MET A 287 -7.66 -0.56 9.44
C MET A 287 -7.64 -2.08 9.55
N ASP A 288 -8.75 -2.71 9.18
CA ASP A 288 -8.91 -4.16 9.11
C ASP A 288 -8.89 -4.62 7.65
N TYR A 289 -8.09 -5.65 7.35
CA TYR A 289 -7.88 -6.24 6.02
C TYR A 289 -8.49 -7.63 5.94
#